data_AF-A0A0R3H1S1-F1
#
_entry.id   AF-A0A0R3H1S1-F1
#
_cell.length_a   1.000
_cell.length_b   1.000
_cell.length_c   1.000
_cell.angle_alpha   90.00
_cell.angle_beta   90.00
_cell.angle_gamma   90.00
#
_symmetry.space_group_name_H-M   'P 1'
#
loop_
_entity.id
_entity.type
_entity.pdbx_description
1 polymer ?
#
loop_
_entity_poly.entity_id
_entity_poly.type
_entity_poly.pdbx_seq_one_letter_code
_entity_poly.pdbx_strand_id
1 'polypeptide(L)'
;MLTGGHGPAPVYVCGEVTATLRAEETVWGLLNMLLERTRYDPGNLCCEIFRDAGDPGHFLIQQTWRTQQLLERHLRAPAVSWCITGIQQVAHIPLRLTVCDVHRGHSKPAPPLRSRSHAPAGMWAPSPGSSC
;
A
#
# COMPACT_ATOMS: atom_id res chain seq x y z
N MET A 1 20.21 21.47 21.28
CA MET A 1 19.09 21.50 20.32
C MET A 1 19.35 20.42 19.28
N LEU A 2 18.65 19.28 19.36
CA LEU A 2 18.76 18.22 18.36
C LEU A 2 17.73 18.50 17.27
N THR A 3 18.17 19.09 16.16
CA THR A 3 17.39 19.15 14.93
C THR A 3 17.24 17.71 14.43
N GLY A 4 16.11 17.08 14.77
CA GLY A 4 15.73 15.79 14.20
C GLY A 4 15.65 15.95 12.69
N GLY A 5 16.61 15.36 11.98
CA GLY A 5 16.66 15.38 10.52
C GLY A 5 15.42 14.70 9.96
N HIS A 6 14.39 15.48 9.62
CA HIS A 6 13.36 15.01 8.72
C HIS A 6 14.02 14.94 7.34
N GLY A 7 14.40 13.74 6.92
CA GLY A 7 14.54 13.44 5.51
C GLY A 7 13.26 13.85 4.76
N PRO A 8 13.33 14.03 3.42
CA PRO A 8 12.18 14.47 2.65
C PRO A 8 10.96 13.59 2.94
N ALA A 9 9.81 14.23 3.16
CA ALA A 9 8.57 13.53 3.47
C ALA A 9 8.14 12.66 2.28
N PRO A 10 7.58 11.45 2.53
CA PRO A 10 7.08 10.61 1.46
C PRO A 10 5.91 11.27 0.74
N VAL A 11 5.82 11.03 -0.56
CA VAL A 11 4.74 11.51 -1.42
C VAL A 11 3.71 10.41 -1.58
N TYR A 12 2.45 10.73 -1.32
CA TYR A 12 1.33 9.81 -1.51
C TYR A 12 0.61 10.15 -2.80
N VAL A 13 0.30 9.14 -3.61
CA VAL A 13 -0.34 9.30 -4.91
C VAL A 13 -1.53 8.35 -5.00
N CYS A 14 -2.67 8.88 -5.40
CA CYS A 14 -3.85 8.10 -5.78
C CYS A 14 -4.06 8.21 -7.29
N GLY A 15 -4.26 7.08 -7.94
CA GLY A 15 -4.63 6.95 -9.34
C GLY A 15 -6.05 6.44 -9.49
N GLU A 16 -6.76 6.91 -10.50
CA GLU A 16 -8.09 6.45 -10.86
C GLU A 16 -8.16 6.28 -12.37
N VAL A 17 -8.78 5.20 -12.83
CA VAL A 17 -9.05 4.95 -14.25
C VAL A 17 -10.32 4.12 -14.39
N THR A 18 -11.11 4.43 -15.42
CA THR A 18 -12.25 3.59 -15.81
C THR A 18 -12.06 3.18 -17.26
N ALA A 19 -12.07 1.87 -17.51
CA ALA A 19 -11.96 1.31 -18.85
C ALA A 19 -13.17 1.69 -19.72
N THR A 20 -12.95 1.81 -21.02
CA THR A 20 -14.06 1.73 -21.98
C THR A 20 -14.68 0.33 -21.91
N LEU A 21 -15.99 0.21 -22.13
CA LEU A 21 -16.69 -1.07 -22.11
C LEU A 21 -15.97 -2.10 -23.00
N ARG A 22 -15.75 -3.31 -22.47
CA ARG A 22 -15.02 -4.44 -23.10
C ARG A 22 -13.49 -4.28 -23.18
N ALA A 23 -12.93 -3.20 -22.66
CA ALA A 23 -11.48 -2.99 -22.57
C ALA A 23 -10.92 -3.22 -21.15
N GLU A 24 -11.72 -3.76 -20.23
CA GLU A 24 -11.39 -3.91 -18.80
C GLU A 24 -10.11 -4.75 -18.62
N GLU A 25 -10.02 -5.88 -19.30
CA GLU A 25 -8.85 -6.76 -19.20
C GLU A 25 -7.62 -6.19 -19.92
N THR A 26 -7.81 -5.36 -20.95
CA THR A 26 -6.71 -4.61 -21.58
C THR A 26 -6.13 -3.59 -20.61
N VAL A 27 -6.99 -2.81 -19.95
CA VAL A 27 -6.58 -1.85 -18.91
C VAL A 27 -5.91 -2.58 -17.74
N TRP A 28 -6.49 -3.67 -17.27
CA TRP A 28 -5.92 -4.49 -16.20
C TRP A 28 -4.51 -5.02 -16.54
N GLY A 29 -4.31 -5.52 -17.76
CA GLY A 29 -2.99 -5.97 -18.21
C GLY A 29 -1.95 -4.85 -18.26
N LEU A 30 -2.32 -3.68 -18.79
CA LEU A 30 -1.46 -2.50 -18.82
C LEU A 30 -1.13 -1.98 -17.41
N LEU A 31 -2.11 -1.98 -16.51
CA LEU A 31 -1.94 -1.60 -15.10
C LEU A 31 -1.01 -2.58 -14.37
N ASN A 32 -1.11 -3.89 -14.60
CA ASN A 32 -0.17 -4.85 -14.00
C ASN A 32 1.26 -4.67 -14.51
N MET A 33 1.44 -4.37 -15.79
CA MET A 33 2.78 -4.03 -16.32
C MET A 33 3.34 -2.75 -15.69
N LEU A 34 2.49 -1.73 -15.48
CA LEU A 34 2.87 -0.52 -14.77
C LEU A 34 3.25 -0.85 -13.32
N LEU A 35 2.44 -1.65 -12.61
CA LEU A 35 2.66 -2.07 -11.23
C LEU A 35 4.01 -2.79 -11.06
N GLU A 36 4.33 -3.75 -11.93
CA GLU A 36 5.61 -4.48 -11.87
C GLU A 36 6.79 -3.51 -12.01
N ARG A 37 6.70 -2.55 -12.94
CA ARG A 37 7.73 -1.52 -13.16
C ARG A 37 7.85 -0.59 -11.97
N THR A 38 6.74 -0.19 -11.37
CA THR A 38 6.71 0.68 -10.18
C THR A 38 7.28 -0.04 -8.96
N ARG A 39 6.97 -1.32 -8.76
CA ARG A 39 7.44 -2.12 -7.61
C ARG A 39 8.96 -2.23 -7.53
N TYR A 40 9.65 -2.32 -8.67
CA TYR A 40 11.12 -2.39 -8.69
C TYR A 40 11.82 -1.03 -8.73
N ASP A 41 11.08 0.10 -8.79
CA ASP A 41 11.74 1.40 -8.71
C ASP A 41 12.27 1.62 -7.29
N PRO A 42 13.57 1.93 -7.10
CA PRO A 42 14.15 2.13 -5.77
C PRO A 42 13.54 3.34 -5.02
N GLY A 43 12.84 4.24 -5.72
CA GLY A 43 12.10 5.35 -5.14
C GLY A 43 10.70 4.98 -4.66
N ASN A 44 10.15 3.85 -5.10
CA ASN A 44 8.83 3.39 -4.70
C ASN A 44 8.89 2.74 -3.30
N LEU A 45 7.92 3.06 -2.46
CA LEU A 45 7.76 2.50 -1.12
C LEU A 45 6.56 1.55 -1.03
N CYS A 46 5.51 1.83 -1.79
CA CYS A 46 4.31 1.00 -1.88
C CYS A 46 3.65 1.24 -3.23
N CYS A 47 3.14 0.20 -3.87
CA CYS A 47 2.28 0.34 -5.04
C CYS A 47 1.26 -0.79 -5.06
N GLU A 48 -0.02 -0.43 -5.09
CA GLU A 48 -1.17 -1.33 -5.07
C GLU A 48 -2.19 -0.92 -6.12
N ILE A 49 -2.92 -1.90 -6.66
CA ILE A 49 -4.06 -1.69 -7.54
C ILE A 49 -5.28 -2.36 -6.92
N PHE A 50 -6.39 -1.64 -6.88
CA PHE A 50 -7.69 -2.11 -6.46
C PHE A 50 -8.62 -2.13 -7.67
N ARG A 51 -9.42 -3.18 -7.78
CA ARG A 51 -10.52 -3.28 -8.74
C ARG A 51 -11.81 -3.05 -7.97
N ASP A 52 -12.67 -2.17 -8.49
CA ASP A 52 -13.97 -1.93 -7.86
C ASP A 52 -14.85 -3.18 -7.97
N ALA A 53 -15.58 -3.49 -6.89
CA ALA A 53 -16.44 -4.67 -6.81
C ALA A 53 -17.79 -4.47 -7.53
N GLY A 54 -18.26 -3.23 -7.64
CA GLY A 54 -19.49 -2.83 -8.32
C GLY A 54 -19.29 -2.46 -9.78
N ASP A 55 -18.09 -2.01 -10.15
CA ASP A 55 -17.71 -1.72 -11.54
C ASP A 55 -16.35 -2.37 -11.90
N PRO A 56 -16.33 -3.55 -12.54
CA PRO A 56 -15.08 -4.24 -12.85
C PRO A 56 -14.21 -3.52 -13.89
N GLY A 57 -14.70 -2.45 -14.53
CA GLY A 57 -13.93 -1.56 -15.39
C GLY A 57 -13.29 -0.39 -14.64
N HIS A 58 -13.64 -0.18 -13.37
CA HIS A 58 -13.10 0.87 -12.52
C HIS A 58 -11.96 0.37 -11.65
N PHE A 59 -10.85 1.10 -11.65
CA PHE A 59 -9.64 0.75 -10.91
C PHE A 59 -9.09 1.94 -10.15
N LEU A 60 -8.58 1.66 -8.95
CA LEU A 60 -7.85 2.60 -8.12
C LEU A 60 -6.41 2.15 -7.96
N ILE A 61 -5.48 3.08 -7.95
CA ILE A 61 -4.05 2.83 -7.76
C ILE A 61 -3.61 3.62 -6.53
N GLN A 62 -2.88 2.99 -5.62
CA GLN A 62 -2.25 3.67 -4.50
C GLN A 62 -0.74 3.53 -4.64
N GLN A 63 -0.02 4.65 -4.59
CA GLN A 63 1.43 4.65 -4.57
C GLN A 63 1.98 5.51 -3.44
N THR A 64 3.12 5.12 -2.91
CA THR A 64 3.89 5.91 -1.95
C THR A 64 5.32 6.00 -2.46
N TRP A 65 5.85 7.21 -2.54
CA TRP A 65 7.18 7.49 -3.07
C TRP A 65 8.06 8.15 -2.01
N ARG A 66 9.36 7.87 -2.05
CA ARG A 66 10.34 8.52 -1.15
C ARG A 66 10.35 10.04 -1.31
N THR A 67 10.30 10.51 -2.55
CA THR A 67 10.32 11.95 -2.88
C THR A 67 9.56 12.21 -4.18
N GLN A 68 9.14 13.46 -4.37
CA GLN A 68 8.47 13.90 -5.60
C GLN A 68 9.37 13.75 -6.83
N GLN A 69 10.67 14.05 -6.71
CA GLN A 69 11.62 13.93 -7.81
C GLN A 69 11.72 12.48 -8.33
N LEU A 70 11.63 11.50 -7.44
CA LEU A 70 11.71 10.08 -7.82
C LEU A 70 10.43 9.63 -8.53
N LEU A 71 9.26 10.09 -8.07
CA LEU A 71 7.99 9.92 -8.79
C LEU A 71 8.06 10.53 -10.19
N GLU A 72 8.48 11.78 -10.32
CA GLU A 72 8.55 12.47 -11.62
C GLU A 72 9.56 11.82 -12.57
N ARG A 73 10.68 11.31 -12.05
CA ARG A 73 11.64 10.52 -12.83
C ARG A 73 11.00 9.22 -13.33
N HIS A 74 10.27 8.52 -12.45
CA HIS A 74 9.58 7.28 -12.79
C HIS A 74 8.54 7.50 -13.90
N LEU A 75 7.69 8.52 -13.77
CA LEU A 75 6.63 8.82 -14.74
C LEU A 75 7.16 9.19 -16.13
N ARG A 76 8.39 9.73 -16.20
CA ARG A 76 9.08 10.06 -17.46
C ARG A 76 9.84 8.88 -18.08
N ALA A 77 9.97 7.75 -17.37
CA ALA A 77 10.66 6.60 -17.92
C ALA A 77 9.88 6.07 -19.15
N PRO A 78 10.52 5.81 -20.31
CA PRO A 78 9.81 5.46 -21.54
C PRO A 78 8.85 4.28 -21.39
N ALA A 79 9.26 3.27 -20.63
CA ALA A 79 8.43 2.11 -20.32
C ALA A 79 7.16 2.52 -19.53
N VAL A 80 7.30 3.36 -18.51
CA VAL A 80 6.17 3.84 -17.71
C VAL A 80 5.24 4.70 -18.55
N SER A 81 5.79 5.66 -19.31
CA SER A 81 4.99 6.52 -20.18
C SER A 81 4.25 5.70 -21.25
N TRP A 82 4.85 4.64 -21.80
CA TRP A 82 4.18 3.73 -22.73
C TRP A 82 2.95 3.04 -22.12
N CYS A 83 3.06 2.53 -20.88
CA CYS A 83 1.92 1.93 -20.18
C CYS A 83 0.80 2.96 -19.97
N ILE A 84 1.14 4.16 -19.47
CA ILE A 84 0.18 5.23 -19.20
C ILE A 84 -0.54 5.64 -20.49
N THR A 85 0.19 5.86 -21.58
CA THR A 85 -0.39 6.21 -22.88
C THR A 85 -1.30 5.10 -23.40
N GLY A 86 -0.88 3.84 -23.29
CA GLY A 86 -1.72 2.70 -23.70
C GLY A 86 -3.03 2.65 -22.91
N ILE A 87 -2.98 2.92 -21.59
CA ILE A 87 -4.18 2.96 -20.75
C ILE A 87 -5.10 4.09 -21.20
N GLN A 88 -4.55 5.29 -21.43
CA GLN A 88 -5.32 6.46 -21.85
C GLN A 88 -6.07 6.24 -23.17
N GLN A 89 -5.56 5.40 -24.07
CA GLN A 89 -6.20 5.10 -25.35
C GLN A 89 -7.47 4.24 -25.23
N VAL A 90 -7.59 3.45 -24.17
CA VAL A 90 -8.68 2.48 -23.98
C VAL A 90 -9.51 2.78 -22.72
N ALA A 91 -9.31 3.94 -22.11
CA ALA A 91 -10.01 4.38 -20.91
C ALA A 91 -11.15 5.36 -21.26
N HIS A 92 -12.31 5.13 -20.64
CA HIS A 92 -13.42 6.07 -20.63
C HIS A 92 -13.14 7.24 -19.67
N ILE A 93 -12.66 6.93 -18.46
CA ILE A 93 -12.08 7.93 -17.54
C ILE A 93 -10.57 7.70 -17.57
N PRO A 94 -9.77 8.62 -18.15
CA PRO A 94 -8.34 8.42 -18.35
C PRO A 94 -7.61 8.35 -17.02
N LEU A 95 -6.52 7.57 -16.98
CA LEU A 95 -5.69 7.43 -15.79
C LEU A 95 -5.19 8.79 -15.30
N ARG A 96 -5.65 9.19 -14.11
CA ARG A 96 -5.25 10.44 -13.45
C ARG A 96 -4.57 10.13 -12.14
N LEU A 97 -3.28 10.48 -12.05
CA LEU A 97 -2.49 10.39 -10.82
C LEU A 97 -2.57 11.72 -10.07
N THR A 98 -2.96 11.68 -8.80
CA THR A 98 -3.12 12.86 -7.93
C THR A 98 -2.23 12.71 -6.71
N VAL A 99 -1.40 13.70 -6.43
CA VAL A 99 -0.65 13.77 -5.17
C VAL A 99 -1.62 14.14 -4.05
N CYS A 100 -1.58 13.39 -2.96
CA CYS A 100 -2.52 13.53 -1.84
C CYS A 100 -1.80 13.98 -0.57
N ASP A 101 -2.38 14.96 0.12
CA ASP A 101 -2.00 15.31 1.49
C ASP A 101 -2.60 14.29 2.46
N VAL A 102 -1.73 13.50 3.10
CA VAL A 102 -2.16 12.44 4.02
C VAL A 102 -2.03 12.91 5.47
N HIS A 103 -3.18 13.09 6.12
CA HIS A 103 -3.26 13.34 7.55
C HIS A 103 -3.35 12.01 8.31
N ARG A 104 -2.39 11.72 9.18
CA ARG A 104 -2.46 10.54 10.06
C ARG A 104 -3.41 10.82 11.21
N GLY A 105 -4.68 10.44 11.04
CA GLY A 105 -5.74 10.71 12.01
C GLY A 105 -5.72 9.79 13.24
N HIS A 106 -5.52 8.48 13.08
CA HIS A 106 -5.56 7.51 14.18
C HIS A 106 -4.62 6.33 13.89
N SER A 107 -3.63 6.13 14.75
CA SER A 107 -2.96 4.82 14.87
C SER A 107 -3.87 3.90 15.67
N LYS A 108 -4.05 2.64 15.25
CA LYS A 108 -4.69 1.62 16.10
C LYS A 108 -3.95 1.62 17.46
N PRO A 109 -4.64 1.82 18.60
CA PRO A 109 -3.98 1.83 19.89
C PRO A 109 -3.23 0.51 20.08
N ALA A 110 -2.03 0.59 20.67
CA ALA A 110 -1.25 -0.60 20.99
C ALA A 110 -2.15 -1.59 21.76
N PRO A 111 -2.13 -2.89 21.43
CA PRO A 111 -2.90 -3.86 22.20
C PRO A 111 -2.47 -3.76 23.67
N PRO A 112 -3.42 -3.85 24.62
CA PRO A 112 -3.08 -3.74 26.04
C PRO A 112 -2.03 -4.80 26.40
N LEU A 113 -0.99 -4.38 27.10
CA LEU A 113 -0.01 -5.30 27.68
C LEU A 113 -0.77 -6.31 28.54
N ARG A 114 -0.75 -7.59 28.17
CA ARG A 114 -1.27 -8.65 29.04
C ARG A 114 -0.50 -8.57 30.35
N SER A 115 -1.17 -8.19 31.43
CA SER A 115 -0.65 -8.36 32.77
C SER A 115 -0.30 -9.84 32.94
N ARG A 116 0.98 -10.15 33.16
CA ARG A 116 1.37 -11.48 33.64
C ARG A 116 0.62 -11.69 34.97
N SER A 117 -0.40 -12.53 34.95
CA SER A 117 -1.01 -13.03 36.18
C SER A 117 0.11 -13.74 36.94
N HIS A 118 0.57 -13.15 38.04
CA HIS A 118 1.39 -13.89 38.99
C HIS A 118 0.53 -15.04 39.51
N ALA A 119 0.85 -16.27 39.10
CA ALA A 119 0.38 -17.43 39.82
C ALA A 119 0.86 -17.30 41.28
N PRO A 120 0.00 -17.48 42.29
CA PRO A 120 0.47 -17.53 43.66
C PRO A 120 1.44 -18.71 43.77
N ALA A 121 2.68 -18.40 44.14
CA ALA A 121 3.66 -19.40 44.50
C ALA A 121 3.17 -20.08 45.79
N GLY A 122 2.93 -21.38 45.71
CA GLY A 122 2.62 -22.21 46.86
C GLY A 122 1.18 -22.72 46.84
N MET A 123 1.02 -23.99 46.50
CA MET A 123 0.72 -25.01 47.51
C MET A 123 0.51 -26.35 46.80
N TRP A 124 1.57 -27.13 46.67
CA TRP A 124 1.44 -28.59 46.63
C TRP A 124 2.42 -29.19 47.63
N ALA A 125 1.88 -29.57 48.79
CA ALA A 125 2.54 -30.48 49.70
C ALA A 125 2.36 -31.91 49.16
N PRO A 126 3.40 -32.76 49.17
CA PRO A 126 3.20 -34.18 48.97
C PRO A 126 2.74 -34.78 50.30
N SER A 127 1.62 -35.53 50.29
CA SER A 127 1.30 -36.44 51.39
C SER A 127 1.84 -37.84 51.08
N PRO A 128 2.35 -38.57 52.09
CA PRO A 128 3.05 -39.84 51.93
C PRO A 128 2.06 -40.98 51.66
N GLY A 129 2.56 -42.02 50.97
CA GLY A 129 1.75 -43.05 50.34
C GLY A 129 1.02 -44.05 51.25
N SER A 130 0.35 -45.00 50.61
CA SER A 130 0.25 -46.39 51.06
C SER A 130 -0.36 -47.25 49.95
N SER A 131 0.33 -48.34 49.62
CA SER A 131 -0.17 -49.48 48.84
C SER A 131 -1.42 -50.09 49.49
N CYS A 132 -2.32 -50.61 48.65
CA CYS A 132 -2.83 -51.99 48.68
C CYS A 132 -3.51 -52.28 47.33
#